data_AF-A0A9E0X2Q8-F1
#
_entry.id   AF-A0A9E0X2Q8-F1
#
_cell.length_a   1.000
_cell.length_b   1.000
_cell.length_c   1.000
_cell.angle_alpha   90.00
_cell.angle_beta   90.00
_cell.angle_gamma   90.00
#
_symmetry.space_group_name_H-M   'P 1'
#
loop_
_entity.id
_entity.type
_entity.pdbx_description
1 polymer ?
#
loop_
_entity_poly.entity_id
_entity_poly.type
_entity_poly.pdbx_seq_one_letter_code
_entity_poly.pdbx_strand_id
1 'polypeptide(L)'
;MPVLFLVLLLAAGFAFIGVLTLLARLVEFSRERRLLRAQKEYARLEIQHGVVGAREHCPHYLFRLSQTGVPGVVVLTHKWCLLCGKNLGTARLRKTWYGHRWE
;
A
#
# COMPACT_ATOMS: atom_id res chain seq x y z
N MET A 1 -13.19 -29.04 -41.52
CA MET A 1 -13.84 -27.95 -40.76
C MET A 1 -13.42 -27.83 -39.28
N PRO A 2 -13.23 -28.89 -38.47
CA PRO A 2 -12.96 -28.73 -37.02
C PRO A 2 -11.54 -28.21 -36.69
N VAL A 3 -10.56 -28.51 -37.54
CA VAL A 3 -9.15 -28.11 -37.32
C VAL A 3 -8.96 -26.59 -37.39
N LEU A 4 -9.64 -25.92 -38.33
CA LEU A 4 -9.60 -24.46 -38.47
C LEU A 4 -10.20 -23.74 -37.26
N PHE A 5 -11.28 -24.27 -36.71
CA PHE A 5 -11.93 -23.74 -35.52
C PHE A 5 -11.04 -23.87 -34.28
N LEU A 6 -10.34 -25.00 -34.16
CA LEU A 6 -9.40 -25.24 -33.05
C LEU A 6 -8.19 -24.32 -33.10
N VAL A 7 -7.65 -24.05 -34.29
CA VAL A 7 -6.55 -23.08 -34.49
C VAL A 7 -6.98 -21.66 -34.16
N LEU A 8 -8.19 -21.25 -34.56
CA LEU A 8 -8.75 -19.94 -34.23
C LEU A 8 -8.95 -19.76 -32.71
N LEU A 9 -9.44 -20.79 -32.02
CA LEU A 9 -9.60 -20.77 -30.56
C LEU A 9 -8.25 -20.64 -29.84
N LEU A 10 -7.23 -21.37 -30.28
CA LEU A 10 -5.89 -21.28 -29.72
C LEU A 10 -5.30 -19.88 -29.95
N ALA A 11 -5.39 -19.35 -31.17
CA ALA A 11 -4.91 -18.01 -31.49
C ALA A 11 -5.61 -16.92 -30.64
N ALA A 12 -6.93 -17.03 -30.47
CA ALA A 12 -7.69 -16.12 -29.61
C ALA A 12 -7.27 -16.23 -28.13
N GLY A 13 -7.01 -17.45 -27.64
CA GLY A 13 -6.50 -17.68 -26.28
C GLY A 13 -5.13 -17.03 -26.05
N PHE A 14 -4.19 -17.17 -26.98
CA PHE A 14 -2.88 -16.52 -26.89
C PHE A 14 -2.98 -14.99 -26.95
N ALA A 15 -3.85 -14.44 -27.81
CA ALA A 15 -4.10 -13.01 -27.87
C ALA A 15 -4.65 -12.48 -26.54
N PHE A 16 -5.59 -13.20 -25.92
CA PHE A 16 -6.16 -12.84 -24.62
C PHE A 16 -5.10 -12.83 -23.50
N ILE A 17 -4.23 -13.83 -23.45
CA ILE A 17 -3.12 -13.88 -22.50
C ILE A 17 -2.13 -12.71 -22.74
N GLY A 18 -1.84 -12.40 -24.00
CA GLY A 18 -1.01 -11.24 -24.36
C GLY A 18 -1.59 -9.92 -23.85
N VAL A 19 -2.90 -9.73 -23.97
CA VAL A 19 -3.58 -8.53 -23.46
C VAL A 19 -3.55 -8.48 -21.93
N LEU A 20 -3.78 -9.61 -21.24
CA LEU A 20 -3.72 -9.67 -19.78
C LEU A 20 -2.32 -9.33 -19.24
N THR A 21 -1.27 -9.85 -19.86
CA THR A 21 0.11 -9.58 -19.45
C THR A 21 0.48 -8.10 -19.69
N LEU A 22 0.02 -7.50 -20.78
CA LEU A 22 0.20 -6.07 -21.03
C LEU A 22 -0.53 -5.21 -19.99
N LEU A 23 -1.79 -5.54 -19.67
CA LEU A 23 -2.56 -4.86 -18.62
C LEU A 23 -1.88 -4.97 -17.26
N ALA A 24 -1.39 -6.16 -16.90
CA ALA A 24 -0.65 -6.37 -15.67
C ALA A 24 0.60 -5.46 -15.59
N ARG A 25 1.38 -5.38 -16.67
CA ARG A 25 2.55 -4.48 -16.74
C ARG A 25 2.17 -3.00 -16.63
N LEU A 26 1.07 -2.57 -17.25
CA LEU A 26 0.60 -1.19 -17.14
C LEU A 26 0.22 -0.84 -15.70
N VAL A 27 -0.44 -1.76 -14.99
CA VAL A 27 -0.77 -1.60 -13.58
C VAL A 27 0.49 -1.50 -12.73
N GLU A 28 1.46 -2.38 -12.93
CA GLU A 28 2.76 -2.35 -12.22
C GLU A 28 3.50 -1.03 -12.45
N PHE A 29 3.59 -0.57 -13.69
CA PHE A 29 4.26 0.68 -14.04
C PHE A 29 3.58 1.89 -13.40
N SER A 30 2.25 1.88 -13.36
CA SER A 30 1.48 2.92 -12.66
C SER A 30 1.76 2.92 -11.15
N ARG A 31 1.94 1.72 -10.56
CA ARG A 31 2.25 1.53 -9.15
C ARG A 31 3.65 2.05 -8.84
N GLU A 32 4.66 1.70 -9.64
CA GLU A 32 6.01 2.23 -9.52
C GLU A 32 6.05 3.76 -9.58
N ARG A 33 5.33 4.37 -10.54
CA ARG A 33 5.23 5.83 -10.63
C ARG A 33 4.59 6.47 -9.40
N ARG A 34 3.65 5.80 -8.74
CA ARG A 34 3.05 6.27 -7.47
C ARG A 34 4.06 6.15 -6.33
N LEU A 35 4.78 5.02 -6.25
CA LEU A 35 5.82 4.79 -5.25
C LEU A 35 6.94 5.84 -5.34
N LEU A 36 7.44 6.12 -6.55
CA LEU A 36 8.49 7.11 -6.77
C LEU A 36 8.05 8.53 -6.36
N ARG A 37 6.81 8.90 -6.64
CA ARG A 37 6.26 10.21 -6.20
C ARG A 37 6.17 10.30 -4.68
N ALA A 38 5.65 9.25 -4.04
CA ALA A 38 5.55 9.17 -2.58
C ALA A 38 6.92 9.18 -1.89
N GLN A 39 7.92 8.51 -2.47
CA GLN A 39 9.29 8.55 -1.96
C GLN A 39 9.88 9.96 -2.04
N LYS A 40 9.67 10.68 -3.15
CA LYS A 40 10.12 12.07 -3.30
C LYS A 40 9.45 12.99 -2.28
N GLU A 41 8.16 12.80 -2.01
CA GLU A 41 7.43 13.55 -1.01
C GLU A 41 7.93 13.26 0.41
N TYR A 42 8.14 11.98 0.73
CA TYR A 42 8.72 11.59 2.02
C TYR A 42 10.13 12.15 2.21
N ALA A 43 10.97 12.12 1.17
CA ALA A 43 12.31 12.72 1.23
C ALA A 43 12.26 14.24 1.50
N ARG A 44 11.27 14.95 0.97
CA ARG A 44 11.06 16.37 1.31
C ARG A 44 10.71 16.56 2.78
N LEU A 45 9.81 15.73 3.32
CA LEU A 45 9.47 15.75 4.75
C LEU A 45 10.67 15.41 5.64
N GLU A 46 11.52 14.48 5.22
CA GLU A 46 12.74 14.10 5.93
C GLU A 46 13.75 15.24 5.99
N ILE A 47 13.87 16.02 4.92
CA ILE A 47 14.71 17.23 4.90
C ILE A 47 14.12 18.32 5.82
N GLN A 48 12.79 18.49 5.84
CA GLN A 48 12.14 19.56 6.61
C GLN A 48 12.04 19.29 8.12
N HIS A 49 11.75 18.05 8.50
CA HIS A 49 11.41 17.68 9.88
C HIS A 49 12.35 16.63 10.48
N GLY A 50 13.36 16.18 9.73
CA GLY A 50 14.19 15.04 10.09
C GLY A 50 13.46 13.70 9.95
N VAL A 51 14.18 12.61 10.17
CA VAL A 51 13.68 11.24 9.99
C VAL A 51 12.48 10.94 10.87
N VAL A 52 12.50 11.37 12.14
CA VAL A 52 11.43 11.11 13.10
C VAL A 52 10.17 11.90 12.76
N GLY A 53 10.32 13.20 12.45
CA GLY A 53 9.20 14.06 12.06
C GLY A 53 8.57 13.62 10.74
N ALA A 54 9.35 13.16 9.76
CA ALA A 54 8.85 12.63 8.50
C ALA A 54 8.04 11.34 8.67
N ARG A 55 8.43 10.45 9.60
CA ARG A 55 7.64 9.25 9.92
C ARG A 55 6.30 9.60 10.54
N GLU A 56 6.28 10.60 11.41
CA GLU A 56 5.07 11.04 12.10
C GLU A 56 4.08 11.73 11.14
N HIS A 57 4.59 12.51 10.18
CA HIS A 57 3.81 13.29 9.21
C HIS A 57 3.65 12.61 7.84
N CYS A 58 4.03 11.34 7.69
CA CYS A 58 3.96 10.65 6.41
C CYS A 58 2.51 10.51 5.92
N PRO A 59 2.08 11.12 4.80
CA PRO A 59 0.67 11.12 4.37
C PRO A 59 0.14 9.75 3.96
N HIS A 60 1.03 8.76 3.81
CA HIS A 60 0.73 7.41 3.38
C HIS A 60 0.55 6.43 4.56
N TYR A 61 0.32 6.93 5.77
CA TYR A 61 0.23 6.07 6.94
C TYR A 61 -1.08 5.26 6.95
N LEU A 62 -0.95 4.03 7.42
CA LEU A 62 -1.98 3.03 7.68
C LEU A 62 -1.73 2.53 9.09
N PHE A 63 -2.79 2.31 9.86
CA PHE A 63 -2.65 1.65 11.15
C PHE A 63 -2.82 0.14 11.00
N ARG A 64 -1.88 -0.62 11.54
CA ARG A 64 -2.05 -2.06 11.68
C ARG A 64 -2.64 -2.37 13.05
N LEU A 65 -3.82 -2.98 13.04
CA LEU A 65 -4.46 -3.56 14.20
C LEU A 65 -3.81 -4.93 14.48
N SER A 66 -3.48 -5.19 15.73
CA SER A 66 -3.08 -6.52 16.18
C SER A 66 -3.85 -6.88 17.44
N GLN A 67 -4.24 -8.14 17.54
CA GLN A 67 -4.81 -8.68 18.76
C GLN A 67 -3.71 -8.79 19.81
N THR A 68 -3.99 -8.34 21.03
CA THR A 68 -3.15 -8.78 22.15
C THR A 68 -3.42 -10.25 22.41
N GLY A 69 -2.52 -10.95 23.10
CA GLY A 69 -2.76 -12.33 23.54
C GLY A 69 -3.99 -12.51 24.45
N VAL A 70 -4.76 -11.43 24.70
CA VAL A 70 -6.04 -11.44 25.39
C VAL A 70 -7.16 -11.49 24.34
N PRO A 71 -7.98 -12.55 24.31
CA PRO A 71 -9.08 -12.66 23.37
C PRO A 71 -10.06 -11.49 23.54
N GLY A 72 -10.44 -10.86 22.43
CA GLY A 72 -11.38 -9.73 22.40
C GLY A 72 -10.75 -8.34 22.49
N VAL A 73 -9.43 -8.22 22.73
CA VAL A 73 -8.74 -6.92 22.78
C VAL A 73 -7.90 -6.72 21.51
N VAL A 74 -8.25 -5.70 20.73
CA VAL A 74 -7.50 -5.29 19.53
C VAL A 74 -6.85 -3.94 19.81
N VAL A 75 -5.53 -3.86 19.64
CA VAL A 75 -4.76 -2.62 19.82
C VAL A 75 -4.10 -2.19 18.52
N LEU A 76 -4.08 -0.88 18.33
CA LEU A 76 -3.28 -0.21 17.31
C LEU A 76 -1.82 -0.27 17.76
N THR A 77 -1.00 -1.06 17.09
CA THR A 77 0.40 -1.25 17.50
C THR A 77 1.36 -0.43 16.66
N HIS A 78 1.16 -0.38 15.35
CA HIS A 78 2.13 0.20 14.43
C HIS A 78 1.49 1.03 13.31
N LYS A 79 2.14 2.15 12.99
CA LYS A 79 1.91 2.92 11.78
C LYS A 79 2.77 2.33 10.66
N TRP A 80 2.19 2.14 9.48
CA TRP A 80 2.86 1.59 8.30
C TRP A 80 2.65 2.50 7.11
N CYS A 81 3.65 2.63 6.24
CA CYS A 81 3.45 3.30 4.95
C CYS A 81 2.74 2.33 3.99
N LEU A 82 1.53 2.66 3.55
CA LEU A 82 0.71 1.85 2.62
C LEU A 82 1.39 1.67 1.25
N LEU A 83 2.21 2.64 0.86
CA LEU A 83 2.95 2.61 -0.41
C LEU A 83 4.29 1.91 -0.26
N CYS A 84 5.09 2.32 0.71
CA CYS A 84 6.45 1.86 0.92
C CYS A 84 6.56 0.50 1.61
N GLY A 85 5.50 0.05 2.29
CA GLY A 85 5.51 -1.13 3.17
C GLY A 85 6.41 -1.00 4.40
N LYS A 86 6.98 0.18 4.67
CA LYS A 86 7.87 0.41 5.81
C LYS A 86 7.09 0.68 7.10
N ASN A 87 7.58 0.14 8.21
CA ASN A 87 7.09 0.48 9.54
C ASN A 87 7.51 1.92 9.89
N LEU A 88 6.53 2.78 10.14
CA LEU A 88 6.70 4.19 10.50
C LEU A 88 6.88 4.38 12.02
N GLY A 89 6.69 3.33 12.81
CA GLY A 89 6.85 3.35 14.26
C GLY A 89 5.59 2.90 14.99
N THR A 90 5.57 3.08 16.31
CA THR A 90 4.40 2.73 17.12
C THR A 90 3.26 3.72 16.90
N ALA A 91 2.04 3.20 16.82
CA ALA A 91 0.86 4.03 16.84
C ALA A 91 0.67 4.55 18.26
N ARG A 92 0.99 5.82 18.51
CA ARG A 92 0.61 6.49 19.75
C ARG A 92 -0.82 6.99 19.60
N LEU A 93 -1.72 6.47 20.42
CA LEU A 93 -3.03 7.05 20.62
C LEU A 93 -2.86 8.43 21.25
N ARG A 94 -3.43 9.45 20.64
CA ARG A 94 -3.52 10.78 21.22
C ARG A 94 -4.81 10.84 22.04
N LYS A 95 -4.72 11.37 23.25
CA LYS A 95 -5.93 11.66 24.02
C LYS A 95 -6.70 12.75 23.26
N THR A 96 -7.98 12.52 23.01
CA THR A 96 -8.87 13.56 22.47
C THR A 96 -8.76 14.83 23.29
N TRP A 97 -8.96 15.98 22.65
CA TRP A 97 -9.02 17.27 23.34
C TRP A 97 -10.02 17.27 24.50
N TYR A 98 -11.10 16.49 24.37
CA TYR A 98 -12.13 16.31 25.38
C TYR A 98 -11.81 15.23 26.42
N GLY A 99 -10.63 14.59 26.40
CA GLY A 99 -10.13 13.70 27.44
C GLY A 99 -10.84 12.35 27.60
N HIS A 100 -12.01 12.16 26.98
CA HIS A 100 -12.88 11.00 27.19
C HIS A 100 -12.67 9.86 26.18
N ARG A 101 -11.92 10.07 25.10
CA ARG A 101 -11.59 9.04 24.09
C ARG A 101 -10.12 9.10 23.67
N TRP A 102 -9.59 7.97 23.23
CA TRP A 102 -8.27 7.85 22.63
C TRP A 102 -8.44 7.76 21.12
N GLU A 103 -7.77 8.63 20.36
CA GLU A 103 -7.81 8.73 18.89
C GLU A 103 -6.43 8.49 18.28
#